data_AF-A0A3A3G7N9-F1
#
_entry.id   AF-A0A3A3G7N9-F1
#
_cell.length_a   1.000
_cell.length_b   1.000
_cell.length_c   1.000
_cell.angle_alpha   90.00
_cell.angle_beta   90.00
_cell.angle_gamma   90.00
#
_symmetry.space_group_name_H-M   'P 1'
#
loop_
_entity.id
_entity.type
_entity.pdbx_description
1 polymer ?
#
loop_
_entity_poly.entity_id
_entity_poly.type
_entity_poly.pdbx_seq_one_letter_code
_entity_poly.pdbx_strand_id
1 'polypeptide(L)'
;MVSRRDFFTGAAALVGAGMVSRVGAASLPEAPIMEGAATQAPLIPPNGRPYNPVVTLNGWSLPWRMNNGVKEFHLIAEPVVRELAPGMKANLWGYNGQSPGPTIEVVEGDRVRIFVTNKLPEHTSIHWHGQRLPNGMDGVTGLTQPGIKPGKTFVYEFVAKRPGTFMYHPHADEMIQMAMGMMGFWVTHPKNRDFMKVDRDFVFLLSNYDIEPGSFTPKVNTMLDFNLFTFNSRVFPGIDSMNVRQGDKVRIRFGNLTMTNHPIHLHGHEFFVTGTDGGWTRPESRWPEVTTDVAVGQMRAIEFEATDLGDWAFHCHKSHHTMNAMGHDVPTMIGADHRGVAQKINKLVPDYMVMGERGMADMGEMEMPLPDNTLPMMGGQGPFGGIEMGGMFTVVKVRKEQKPGDYKDPGWYKHPAGTVAYEWTGETPAPTRSGSAGGQSMPSANKAGNVELTVRKPTGHGGHH
;
A
#
# COMPACT_ATOMS: atom_id res chain seq x y z
N MET A 1 -52.29 1.49 -21.32
CA MET A 1 -53.49 1.64 -20.47
C MET A 1 -53.41 0.56 -19.40
N VAL A 2 -53.26 0.95 -18.13
CA VAL A 2 -53.17 0.02 -16.99
C VAL A 2 -54.57 -0.32 -16.48
N SER A 3 -54.79 -1.57 -16.11
CA SER A 3 -55.78 -2.00 -15.11
C SER A 3 -55.04 -3.10 -14.31
N ARG A 4 -54.57 -2.95 -13.05
CA ARG A 4 -55.09 -2.37 -11.80
C ARG A 4 -56.38 -3.03 -11.30
N ARG A 5 -56.47 -4.38 -11.28
CA ARG A 5 -57.37 -5.05 -10.31
C ARG A 5 -57.23 -6.54 -9.94
N ASP A 6 -56.19 -7.30 -10.29
CA ASP A 6 -56.11 -8.72 -9.87
C ASP A 6 -54.77 -9.12 -9.23
N PHE A 7 -54.45 -8.54 -8.06
CA PHE A 7 -53.30 -9.03 -7.29
C PHE A 7 -53.51 -8.93 -5.78
N PHE A 8 -54.55 -9.56 -5.24
CA PHE A 8 -54.61 -9.95 -3.82
C PHE A 8 -55.64 -11.05 -3.61
N THR A 9 -55.23 -12.32 -3.63
CA THR A 9 -55.85 -13.42 -2.85
C THR A 9 -54.94 -14.64 -2.88
N GLY A 10 -54.54 -15.13 -1.71
CA GLY A 10 -54.00 -16.50 -1.58
C GLY A 10 -52.84 -16.67 -0.61
N ALA A 11 -53.06 -16.36 0.67
CA ALA A 11 -52.22 -16.91 1.74
C ALA A 11 -52.57 -18.41 1.93
N ALA A 12 -51.58 -19.28 1.75
CA ALA A 12 -51.62 -20.65 2.28
C ALA A 12 -50.21 -21.04 2.74
N ALA A 13 -50.03 -21.08 4.06
CA ALA A 13 -48.84 -21.59 4.71
C ALA A 13 -48.79 -23.13 4.55
N LEU A 14 -47.66 -23.65 4.08
CA LEU A 14 -47.29 -25.04 4.25
C LEU A 14 -45.90 -25.10 4.89
N VAL A 15 -45.92 -25.46 6.17
CA VAL A 15 -44.77 -25.74 7.02
C VAL A 15 -44.16 -27.06 6.57
N GLY A 16 -43.01 -27.01 5.91
CA GLY A 16 -42.15 -28.16 5.67
C GLY A 16 -41.04 -28.19 6.71
N ALA A 17 -41.19 -29.00 7.75
CA ALA A 17 -40.17 -29.25 8.76
C ALA A 17 -39.00 -30.05 8.15
N GLY A 18 -38.00 -29.34 7.63
CA GLY A 18 -36.70 -29.90 7.26
C GLY A 18 -35.71 -29.71 8.41
N MET A 19 -35.08 -30.80 8.85
CA MET A 19 -34.12 -30.87 9.95
C MET A 19 -33.13 -29.68 9.94
N VAL A 20 -33.34 -28.73 10.84
CA VAL A 20 -32.38 -27.68 11.16
C VAL A 20 -31.22 -28.38 11.89
N SER A 21 -30.09 -28.51 11.21
CA SER A 21 -28.85 -28.92 11.86
C SER A 21 -28.62 -28.02 13.08
N ARG A 22 -28.03 -28.54 14.15
CA ARG A 22 -27.75 -27.79 15.40
C ARG A 22 -26.86 -26.52 15.23
N VAL A 23 -26.59 -26.09 14.00
CA VAL A 23 -25.95 -24.82 13.61
C VAL A 23 -26.98 -23.69 13.44
N GLY A 24 -28.28 -24.01 13.32
CA GLY A 24 -29.37 -23.04 13.14
C GLY A 24 -29.83 -22.33 14.42
N ALA A 25 -28.90 -21.74 15.18
CA ALA A 25 -29.19 -20.75 16.22
C ALA A 25 -28.04 -19.74 16.42
N ALA A 26 -27.28 -19.45 15.36
CA ALA A 26 -26.45 -18.26 15.26
C ALA A 26 -26.70 -17.65 13.88
N SER A 27 -27.56 -16.64 13.79
CA SER A 27 -27.70 -15.81 12.59
C SER A 27 -26.31 -15.33 12.16
N LEU A 28 -25.98 -15.37 10.86
CA LEU A 28 -24.77 -14.75 10.32
C LEU A 28 -24.59 -13.35 10.93
N PRO A 29 -23.39 -12.98 11.43
CA PRO A 29 -23.16 -11.61 11.86
C PRO A 29 -23.44 -10.66 10.71
N GLU A 30 -23.88 -9.45 11.02
CA GLU A 30 -23.91 -8.39 10.01
C GLU A 30 -22.51 -8.22 9.41
N ALA A 31 -22.44 -7.94 8.11
CA ALA A 31 -21.20 -7.61 7.43
C ALA A 31 -21.18 -6.12 7.13
N PRO A 32 -20.54 -5.31 7.99
CA PRO A 32 -20.30 -3.91 7.67
C PRO A 32 -19.47 -3.81 6.39
N ILE A 33 -19.75 -2.79 5.57
CA ILE A 33 -19.07 -2.49 4.32
C ILE A 33 -18.61 -1.03 4.40
N MET A 34 -17.43 -0.72 3.86
CA MET A 34 -16.93 0.64 3.76
C MET A 34 -16.67 1.02 2.30
N GLU A 35 -17.41 1.99 1.78
CA GLU A 35 -17.26 2.43 0.37
C GLU A 35 -16.21 3.54 0.21
N GLY A 36 -15.95 4.34 1.25
CA GLY A 36 -15.05 5.50 1.19
C GLY A 36 -13.60 5.18 1.57
N ALA A 37 -12.64 5.89 0.99
CA ALA A 37 -11.20 5.69 1.25
C ALA A 37 -10.63 6.57 2.38
N ALA A 38 -11.45 7.16 3.24
CA ALA A 38 -10.97 7.99 4.34
C ALA A 38 -10.39 7.14 5.48
N THR A 39 -9.31 7.59 6.12
CA THR A 39 -8.81 6.97 7.35
C THR A 39 -9.89 7.00 8.43
N GLN A 40 -10.27 5.83 8.94
CA GLN A 40 -11.17 5.74 10.09
C GLN A 40 -10.39 5.86 11.40
N ALA A 41 -11.01 6.48 12.39
CA ALA A 41 -10.49 6.44 13.74
C ALA A 41 -10.47 4.97 14.23
N PRO A 42 -9.46 4.57 15.03
CA PRO A 42 -9.37 3.20 15.50
C PRO A 42 -10.58 2.79 16.33
N LEU A 43 -11.08 1.58 16.10
CA LEU A 43 -12.22 1.05 16.84
C LEU A 43 -11.78 0.61 18.24
N ILE A 44 -12.15 1.40 19.26
CA ILE A 44 -11.98 1.00 20.65
C ILE A 44 -12.91 -0.18 20.93
N PRO A 45 -12.40 -1.33 21.40
CA PRO A 45 -13.23 -2.50 21.64
C PRO A 45 -14.31 -2.18 22.68
N PRO A 46 -15.61 -2.32 22.34
CA PRO A 46 -16.70 -1.99 23.27
C PRO A 46 -16.87 -3.02 24.39
N ASN A 47 -16.31 -4.22 24.19
CA ASN A 47 -16.32 -5.34 25.12
C ASN A 47 -15.15 -6.29 24.80
N GLY A 48 -15.12 -7.49 25.39
CA GLY A 48 -14.02 -8.45 25.22
C GLY A 48 -12.76 -8.02 25.98
N ARG A 49 -11.59 -8.51 25.54
CA ARG A 49 -10.31 -8.11 26.15
C ARG A 49 -9.90 -6.73 25.62
N PRO A 50 -9.48 -5.80 26.49
CA PRO A 50 -9.03 -4.49 26.06
C PRO A 50 -7.68 -4.59 25.33
N TYR A 51 -7.49 -3.77 24.32
CA TYR A 51 -6.23 -3.60 23.58
C TYR A 51 -6.07 -2.14 23.13
N ASN A 52 -4.89 -1.76 22.65
CA ASN A 52 -4.65 -0.45 22.04
C ASN A 52 -4.81 -0.62 20.52
N PRO A 53 -5.89 -0.11 19.90
CA PRO A 53 -6.18 -0.38 18.50
C PRO A 53 -5.16 0.25 17.53
N VAL A 54 -5.04 -0.32 16.34
CA VAL A 54 -4.19 0.23 15.26
C VAL A 54 -4.97 1.14 14.31
N VAL A 55 -4.25 1.99 13.58
CA VAL A 55 -4.78 2.83 12.51
C VAL A 55 -4.33 2.28 11.16
N THR A 56 -5.30 1.99 10.31
CA THR A 56 -5.05 1.69 8.89
C THR A 56 -5.32 2.95 8.09
N LEU A 57 -4.26 3.61 7.60
CA LEU A 57 -4.45 4.81 6.78
C LEU A 57 -5.28 4.47 5.55
N ASN A 58 -6.28 5.30 5.27
CA ASN A 58 -7.28 5.13 4.21
C ASN A 58 -8.00 3.78 4.25
N GLY A 59 -8.10 3.19 5.44
CA GLY A 59 -8.77 1.92 5.72
C GLY A 59 -9.43 1.94 7.10
N TRP A 60 -9.74 0.74 7.60
CA TRP A 60 -10.55 0.55 8.81
C TRP A 60 -10.34 -0.84 9.43
N SER A 61 -10.77 -1.01 10.67
CA SER A 61 -10.76 -2.31 11.36
C SER A 61 -12.10 -3.03 11.20
N LEU A 62 -12.08 -4.35 10.99
CA LEU A 62 -13.28 -5.15 10.80
C LEU A 62 -14.07 -5.23 12.12
N PRO A 63 -15.32 -4.76 12.15
CA PRO A 63 -16.16 -4.87 13.32
C PRO A 63 -16.50 -6.33 13.62
N TRP A 64 -16.80 -6.58 14.89
CA TRP A 64 -17.02 -7.92 15.40
C TRP A 64 -18.05 -7.90 16.52
N ARG A 65 -18.59 -9.08 16.84
CA ARG A 65 -19.45 -9.28 18.01
C ARG A 65 -18.93 -10.42 18.88
N MET A 66 -19.20 -10.36 20.18
CA MET A 66 -19.04 -11.54 21.03
C MET A 66 -20.26 -12.45 20.91
N ASN A 67 -20.03 -13.75 20.74
CA ASN A 67 -21.05 -14.77 20.83
C ASN A 67 -20.51 -15.97 21.63
N ASN A 68 -21.03 -16.20 22.84
CA ASN A 68 -20.64 -17.31 23.72
C ASN A 68 -19.11 -17.44 23.92
N GLY A 69 -18.43 -16.32 24.17
CA GLY A 69 -16.98 -16.29 24.36
C GLY A 69 -16.15 -16.43 23.08
N VAL A 70 -16.78 -16.42 21.91
CA VAL A 70 -16.14 -16.41 20.59
C VAL A 70 -16.28 -15.03 19.96
N LYS A 71 -15.18 -14.49 19.43
CA LYS A 71 -15.15 -13.24 18.68
C LYS A 71 -15.52 -13.52 17.23
N GLU A 72 -16.71 -13.09 16.83
CA GLU A 72 -17.27 -13.36 15.49
C GLU A 72 -17.06 -12.19 14.54
N PHE A 73 -16.57 -12.50 13.34
CA PHE A 73 -16.35 -11.56 12.23
C PHE A 73 -17.08 -12.03 10.98
N HIS A 74 -17.43 -11.10 10.08
CA HIS A 74 -17.97 -11.43 8.76
C HIS A 74 -17.19 -10.71 7.66
N LEU A 75 -16.45 -11.48 6.87
CA LEU A 75 -15.77 -11.03 5.65
C LEU A 75 -16.60 -11.36 4.42
N ILE A 76 -16.70 -10.41 3.50
CA ILE A 76 -17.32 -10.58 2.18
C ILE A 76 -16.26 -10.37 1.12
N ALA A 77 -15.90 -11.42 0.38
CA ALA A 77 -15.08 -11.32 -0.81
C ALA A 77 -15.94 -10.82 -1.98
N GLU A 78 -15.61 -9.68 -2.58
CA GLU A 78 -16.42 -9.08 -3.66
C GLU A 78 -15.59 -8.18 -4.60
N PRO A 79 -16.08 -7.92 -5.82
CA PRO A 79 -15.53 -6.85 -6.66
C PRO A 79 -15.73 -5.48 -6.01
N VAL A 80 -14.72 -4.62 -6.06
CA VAL A 80 -14.70 -3.29 -5.44
C VAL A 80 -14.10 -2.27 -6.40
N VAL A 81 -14.49 -1.00 -6.26
CA VAL A 81 -13.83 0.12 -6.95
C VAL A 81 -13.02 0.88 -5.92
N ARG A 82 -11.71 0.96 -6.12
CA ARG A 82 -10.79 1.66 -5.23
C ARG A 82 -10.20 2.85 -5.97
N GLU A 83 -10.40 4.05 -5.45
CA GLU A 83 -9.59 5.18 -5.87
C GLU A 83 -8.16 4.95 -5.34
N LEU A 84 -7.13 5.07 -6.18
CA LEU A 84 -5.73 4.96 -5.76
C LEU A 84 -5.20 6.34 -5.32
N ALA A 85 -5.57 7.38 -6.05
CA ALA A 85 -5.35 8.79 -5.74
C ALA A 85 -6.39 9.63 -6.49
N PRO A 86 -6.58 10.93 -6.15
CA PRO A 86 -7.52 11.78 -6.85
C PRO A 86 -7.36 11.70 -8.37
N GLY A 87 -8.44 11.36 -9.07
CA GLY A 87 -8.45 11.22 -10.53
C GLY A 87 -8.14 9.81 -11.08
N MET A 88 -7.75 8.84 -10.24
CA MET A 88 -7.52 7.45 -10.68
C MET A 88 -8.24 6.42 -9.81
N LYS A 89 -9.07 5.59 -10.45
CA LYS A 89 -9.80 4.46 -9.87
C LYS A 89 -9.33 3.15 -10.48
N ALA A 90 -9.37 2.11 -9.67
CA ALA A 90 -9.07 0.75 -10.06
C ALA A 90 -10.26 -0.17 -9.75
N ASN A 91 -10.61 -1.04 -10.70
CA ASN A 91 -11.51 -2.16 -10.51
C ASN A 91 -10.70 -3.30 -9.89
N LEU A 92 -10.91 -3.53 -8.60
CA LEU A 92 -10.18 -4.48 -7.79
C LEU A 92 -11.13 -5.55 -7.24
N TRP A 93 -10.57 -6.58 -6.64
CA TRP A 93 -11.29 -7.49 -5.75
C TRP A 93 -10.81 -7.26 -4.33
N GLY A 94 -11.74 -7.31 -3.39
CA GLY A 94 -11.48 -6.88 -2.03
C GLY A 94 -12.35 -7.59 -1.03
N TYR A 95 -12.34 -7.06 0.19
CA TYR A 95 -13.20 -7.51 1.27
C TYR A 95 -14.01 -6.36 1.84
N ASN A 96 -15.32 -6.58 2.02
CA ASN A 96 -16.23 -5.63 2.68
C ASN A 96 -16.19 -4.23 2.05
N GLY A 97 -16.21 -4.18 0.72
CA GLY A 97 -16.19 -2.93 -0.05
C GLY A 97 -14.81 -2.31 -0.30
N GLN A 98 -13.70 -2.87 0.20
CA GLN A 98 -12.36 -2.27 0.05
C GLN A 98 -11.25 -3.23 -0.38
N SER A 99 -10.23 -2.64 -1.01
CA SER A 99 -8.89 -3.20 -1.19
C SER A 99 -7.88 -2.18 -0.66
N PRO A 100 -7.00 -2.56 0.30
CA PRO A 100 -7.06 -3.80 1.07
C PRO A 100 -8.37 -3.90 1.86
N GLY A 101 -8.71 -5.12 2.23
CA GLY A 101 -9.80 -5.41 3.15
C GLY A 101 -9.53 -4.86 4.56
N PRO A 102 -10.57 -4.88 5.42
CA PRO A 102 -10.47 -4.33 6.76
C PRO A 102 -9.46 -5.08 7.64
N THR A 103 -8.82 -4.36 8.55
CA THR A 103 -7.85 -4.93 9.50
C THR A 103 -8.57 -5.75 10.56
N ILE A 104 -8.20 -7.02 10.71
CA ILE A 104 -8.73 -7.86 11.79
C ILE A 104 -7.89 -7.66 13.03
N GLU A 105 -8.51 -7.20 14.12
CA GLU A 105 -7.86 -7.02 15.41
C GLU A 105 -8.38 -8.00 16.45
N VAL A 106 -7.48 -8.72 17.10
CA VAL A 106 -7.79 -9.73 18.13
C VAL A 106 -6.78 -9.62 19.27
N VAL A 107 -7.07 -10.23 20.41
CA VAL A 107 -6.11 -10.37 21.51
C VAL A 107 -5.60 -11.81 21.56
N GLU A 108 -4.32 -11.98 21.88
CA GLU A 108 -3.71 -13.29 22.12
C GLU A 108 -4.58 -14.15 23.05
N GLY A 109 -4.96 -15.33 22.58
CA GLY A 109 -5.82 -16.30 23.25
C GLY A 109 -7.32 -16.10 23.01
N ASP A 110 -7.73 -15.14 22.18
CA ASP A 110 -9.12 -15.05 21.71
C ASP A 110 -9.45 -16.25 20.82
N ARG A 111 -10.64 -16.85 21.04
CA ARG A 111 -11.25 -17.77 20.09
C ARG A 111 -12.01 -16.93 19.07
N VAL A 112 -11.66 -17.09 17.80
CA VAL A 112 -12.23 -16.33 16.69
C VAL A 112 -13.07 -17.24 15.81
N ARG A 113 -14.16 -16.71 15.27
CA ARG A 113 -14.98 -17.35 14.24
C ARG A 113 -15.22 -16.35 13.13
N ILE A 114 -14.79 -16.68 11.92
CA ILE A 114 -14.82 -15.77 10.77
C ILE A 114 -15.68 -16.40 9.70
N PHE A 115 -16.81 -15.76 9.43
CA PHE A 115 -17.69 -16.11 8.32
C PHE A 115 -17.16 -15.43 7.06
N VAL A 116 -16.88 -16.20 6.02
CA VAL A 116 -16.36 -15.71 4.74
C VAL A 116 -17.38 -16.00 3.66
N THR A 117 -18.05 -14.96 3.18
CA THR A 117 -19.04 -15.04 2.10
C THR A 117 -18.38 -14.67 0.78
N ASN A 118 -18.48 -15.54 -0.21
CA ASN A 118 -17.93 -15.31 -1.53
C ASN A 118 -18.98 -14.71 -2.50
N LYS A 119 -18.76 -13.48 -2.96
CA LYS A 119 -19.53 -12.83 -4.05
C LYS A 119 -18.72 -12.64 -5.34
N LEU A 120 -17.53 -13.22 -5.44
CA LEU A 120 -16.73 -13.23 -6.65
C LEU A 120 -17.36 -14.14 -7.72
N PRO A 121 -17.03 -13.94 -9.01
CA PRO A 121 -17.50 -14.81 -10.09
C PRO A 121 -16.87 -16.22 -10.05
N GLU A 122 -15.86 -16.43 -9.21
CA GLU A 122 -15.14 -17.69 -9.10
C GLU A 122 -14.98 -18.16 -7.64
N HIS A 123 -14.38 -19.33 -7.44
CA HIS A 123 -14.11 -19.85 -6.11
C HIS A 123 -13.01 -19.06 -5.39
N THR A 124 -13.10 -18.96 -4.07
CA THR A 124 -12.07 -18.32 -3.25
C THR A 124 -11.78 -19.13 -1.99
N SER A 125 -10.84 -18.66 -1.20
CA SER A 125 -10.50 -19.13 0.15
C SER A 125 -9.75 -18.01 0.86
N ILE A 126 -9.47 -18.14 2.16
CA ILE A 126 -8.60 -17.19 2.88
C ILE A 126 -7.56 -17.95 3.65
N HIS A 127 -6.30 -17.71 3.32
CA HIS A 127 -5.14 -18.06 4.13
C HIS A 127 -4.81 -16.95 5.14
N TRP A 128 -4.50 -17.38 6.36
CA TRP A 128 -4.23 -16.50 7.50
C TRP A 128 -2.71 -16.39 7.73
N HIS A 129 -2.04 -15.65 6.84
CA HIS A 129 -0.58 -15.57 6.76
C HIS A 129 0.11 -15.33 8.12
N GLY A 130 0.84 -16.34 8.57
CA GLY A 130 1.59 -16.33 9.83
C GLY A 130 0.81 -16.77 11.08
N GLN A 131 -0.50 -17.05 10.98
CA GLN A 131 -1.27 -17.62 12.10
C GLN A 131 -0.90 -19.08 12.37
N ARG A 132 -0.91 -19.46 13.66
CA ARG A 132 -0.73 -20.86 14.10
C ARG A 132 -2.08 -21.48 14.41
N LEU A 133 -2.67 -22.15 13.44
CA LEU A 133 -4.05 -22.65 13.47
C LEU A 133 -4.13 -24.17 13.22
N PRO A 134 -5.27 -24.83 13.48
CA PRO A 134 -5.49 -26.21 13.04
C PRO A 134 -5.40 -26.31 11.51
N ASN A 135 -4.74 -27.34 10.99
CA ASN A 135 -4.44 -27.44 9.55
C ASN A 135 -5.67 -27.28 8.64
N GLY A 136 -6.84 -27.82 9.01
CA GLY A 136 -8.08 -27.65 8.23
C GLY A 136 -8.66 -26.22 8.19
N MET A 137 -8.09 -25.27 8.94
CA MET A 137 -8.49 -23.86 8.95
C MET A 137 -7.50 -22.96 8.18
N ASP A 138 -6.53 -23.56 7.48
CA ASP A 138 -5.40 -22.83 6.88
C ASP A 138 -5.73 -22.11 5.57
N GLY A 139 -6.83 -22.47 4.90
CA GLY A 139 -7.28 -21.72 3.74
C GLY A 139 -6.73 -22.15 2.38
N VAL A 140 -5.92 -23.20 2.29
CA VAL A 140 -5.33 -23.63 1.01
C VAL A 140 -6.31 -24.52 0.25
N THR A 141 -6.86 -24.01 -0.85
CA THR A 141 -7.83 -24.74 -1.67
C THR A 141 -7.21 -25.99 -2.28
N GLY A 142 -7.88 -27.14 -2.12
CA GLY A 142 -7.42 -28.43 -2.65
C GLY A 142 -6.41 -29.15 -1.75
N LEU A 143 -5.79 -28.46 -0.79
CA LEU A 143 -4.87 -29.05 0.18
C LEU A 143 -5.52 -29.20 1.56
N THR A 144 -5.96 -28.10 2.17
CA THR A 144 -6.48 -28.08 3.54
C THR A 144 -8.00 -27.93 3.60
N GLN A 145 -8.63 -27.44 2.52
CA GLN A 145 -10.08 -27.30 2.40
C GLN A 145 -10.56 -27.30 0.93
N PRO A 146 -11.86 -27.52 0.68
CA PRO A 146 -12.45 -27.16 -0.61
C PRO A 146 -12.56 -25.63 -0.78
N GLY A 147 -12.57 -25.18 -2.05
CA GLY A 147 -12.78 -23.77 -2.37
C GLY A 147 -14.21 -23.32 -2.05
N ILE A 148 -14.34 -22.09 -1.54
CA ILE A 148 -15.61 -21.43 -1.27
C ILE A 148 -16.23 -21.04 -2.61
N LYS A 149 -17.26 -21.77 -3.07
CA LYS A 149 -17.93 -21.48 -4.34
C LYS A 149 -18.69 -20.14 -4.30
N PRO A 150 -18.94 -19.49 -5.46
CA PRO A 150 -19.76 -18.28 -5.52
C PRO A 150 -21.10 -18.42 -4.78
N GLY A 151 -21.46 -17.38 -4.02
CA GLY A 151 -22.66 -17.32 -3.19
C GLY A 151 -22.64 -18.22 -1.94
N LYS A 152 -21.52 -18.88 -1.63
CA LYS A 152 -21.38 -19.71 -0.43
C LYS A 152 -20.62 -18.98 0.67
N THR A 153 -20.91 -19.39 1.90
CA THR A 153 -20.25 -18.89 3.10
C THR A 153 -19.56 -20.04 3.82
N PHE A 154 -18.27 -19.88 4.11
CA PHE A 154 -17.50 -20.82 4.94
C PHE A 154 -17.18 -20.20 6.29
N VAL A 155 -16.85 -21.04 7.26
CA VAL A 155 -16.53 -20.61 8.63
C VAL A 155 -15.14 -21.09 9.01
N TYR A 156 -14.28 -20.15 9.37
CA TYR A 156 -12.98 -20.41 9.96
C TYR A 156 -13.06 -20.21 11.47
N GLU A 157 -12.61 -21.18 12.25
CA GLU A 157 -12.66 -21.07 13.71
C GLU A 157 -11.38 -21.61 14.36
N PHE A 158 -10.68 -20.75 15.08
CA PHE A 158 -9.42 -21.10 15.74
C PHE A 158 -9.12 -20.15 16.91
N VAL A 159 -8.00 -20.37 17.59
CA VAL A 159 -7.52 -19.49 18.67
C VAL A 159 -6.33 -18.68 18.16
N ALA A 160 -6.32 -17.37 18.38
CA ALA A 160 -5.19 -16.50 18.06
C ALA A 160 -4.04 -16.74 19.05
N LYS A 161 -3.11 -17.65 18.73
CA LYS A 161 -2.15 -18.19 19.72
C LYS A 161 -1.00 -17.27 20.09
N ARG A 162 -0.65 -16.28 19.26
CA ARG A 162 0.54 -15.44 19.47
C ARG A 162 0.28 -13.99 19.04
N PRO A 163 0.83 -13.00 19.77
CA PRO A 163 0.76 -11.61 19.36
C PRO A 163 1.74 -11.32 18.22
N GLY A 164 1.41 -10.33 17.40
CA GLY A 164 2.22 -9.92 16.26
C GLY A 164 1.42 -9.26 15.15
N THR A 165 2.14 -8.95 14.07
CA THR A 165 1.60 -8.43 12.81
C THR A 165 1.50 -9.58 11.82
N PHE A 166 0.34 -9.72 11.18
CA PHE A 166 -0.01 -10.80 10.27
C PHE A 166 -0.81 -10.24 9.09
N MET A 167 -1.05 -11.07 8.08
CA MET A 167 -1.86 -10.69 6.92
C MET A 167 -2.89 -11.78 6.67
N TYR A 168 -3.87 -11.51 5.82
CA TYR A 168 -4.74 -12.54 5.26
C TYR A 168 -4.92 -12.29 3.77
N HIS A 169 -4.97 -13.36 2.99
CA HIS A 169 -5.09 -13.29 1.54
C HIS A 169 -5.61 -14.60 0.97
N PRO A 170 -6.13 -14.62 -0.27
CA PRO A 170 -6.59 -15.85 -0.90
C PRO A 170 -5.48 -16.85 -1.16
N HIS A 171 -5.88 -18.12 -1.17
CA HIS A 171 -5.05 -19.25 -1.59
C HIS A 171 -5.89 -20.24 -2.43
N ALA A 172 -6.67 -19.67 -3.36
CA ALA A 172 -7.50 -20.38 -4.35
C ALA A 172 -6.96 -20.12 -5.77
N ASP A 173 -7.36 -19.02 -6.41
CA ASP A 173 -6.72 -18.47 -7.60
C ASP A 173 -5.83 -17.30 -7.18
N GLU A 174 -4.65 -17.63 -6.66
CA GLU A 174 -3.73 -16.62 -6.13
C GLU A 174 -3.29 -15.64 -7.23
N MET A 175 -3.07 -16.12 -8.45
CA MET A 175 -2.66 -15.29 -9.59
C MET A 175 -3.65 -14.15 -9.84
N ILE A 176 -4.94 -14.47 -10.00
CA ILE A 176 -5.95 -13.45 -10.28
C ILE A 176 -6.28 -12.66 -9.02
N GLN A 177 -6.57 -13.33 -7.91
CA GLN A 177 -7.13 -12.67 -6.72
C GLN A 177 -6.11 -11.74 -6.05
N MET A 178 -4.83 -12.12 -6.00
CA MET A 178 -3.78 -11.24 -5.48
C MET A 178 -3.50 -10.06 -6.42
N ALA A 179 -3.39 -10.30 -7.73
CA ALA A 179 -3.15 -9.23 -8.71
C ALA A 179 -4.31 -8.21 -8.76
N MET A 180 -5.53 -8.67 -8.45
CA MET A 180 -6.71 -7.82 -8.29
C MET A 180 -6.77 -7.12 -6.92
N GLY A 181 -5.77 -7.27 -6.04
CA GLY A 181 -5.68 -6.53 -4.77
C GLY A 181 -6.41 -7.15 -3.59
N MET A 182 -6.80 -8.43 -3.66
CA MET A 182 -7.59 -9.07 -2.62
C MET A 182 -6.71 -9.51 -1.44
N MET A 183 -6.53 -8.64 -0.46
CA MET A 183 -5.67 -8.88 0.71
C MET A 183 -6.09 -8.01 1.88
N GLY A 184 -5.63 -8.31 3.09
CA GLY A 184 -5.86 -7.46 4.26
C GLY A 184 -4.93 -7.76 5.43
N PHE A 185 -5.03 -6.94 6.47
CA PHE A 185 -4.18 -7.06 7.66
C PHE A 185 -4.82 -7.84 8.80
N TRP A 186 -3.96 -8.44 9.60
CA TRP A 186 -4.34 -9.03 10.88
C TRP A 186 -3.38 -8.58 11.97
N VAL A 187 -3.90 -8.07 13.09
CA VAL A 187 -3.11 -7.74 14.28
C VAL A 187 -3.60 -8.55 15.47
N THR A 188 -2.71 -9.38 16.02
CA THR A 188 -2.94 -10.00 17.32
C THR A 188 -2.23 -9.17 18.39
N HIS A 189 -3.02 -8.47 19.20
CA HIS A 189 -2.54 -7.70 20.35
C HIS A 189 -2.07 -8.64 21.48
N PRO A 190 -1.03 -8.26 22.24
CA PRO A 190 -0.58 -9.05 23.39
C PRO A 190 -1.65 -9.13 24.47
N LYS A 191 -1.73 -10.29 25.15
CA LYS A 191 -2.67 -10.47 26.26
C LYS A 191 -2.40 -9.49 27.41
N ASN A 192 -1.13 -9.19 27.67
CA ASN A 192 -0.73 -8.09 28.52
C ASN A 192 -0.70 -6.79 27.70
N ARG A 193 -1.65 -5.89 27.94
CA ARG A 193 -1.78 -4.61 27.22
C ARG A 193 -0.58 -3.68 27.40
N ASP A 194 0.19 -3.82 28.48
CA ASP A 194 1.38 -3.01 28.73
C ASP A 194 2.63 -3.57 28.02
N PHE A 195 2.58 -4.81 27.54
CA PHE A 195 3.66 -5.37 26.74
C PHE A 195 3.74 -4.65 25.39
N MET A 196 4.91 -4.12 25.06
CA MET A 196 5.15 -3.43 23.79
C MET A 196 4.14 -2.29 23.55
N LYS A 197 3.81 -1.53 24.59
CA LYS A 197 2.91 -0.37 24.49
C LYS A 197 3.55 0.76 23.68
N VAL A 198 2.72 1.44 22.89
CA VAL A 198 3.01 2.61 22.07
C VAL A 198 1.83 3.58 22.12
N ASP A 199 2.05 4.85 21.80
CA ASP A 199 1.02 5.90 21.79
C ASP A 199 0.29 5.95 20.44
N ARG A 200 0.99 5.62 19.35
CA ARG A 200 0.47 5.55 17.98
C ARG A 200 0.90 4.23 17.34
N ASP A 201 -0.03 3.54 16.68
CA ASP A 201 0.25 2.26 16.01
C ASP A 201 -0.43 2.29 14.62
N PHE A 202 0.37 2.26 13.56
CA PHE A 202 -0.09 2.35 12.16
C PHE A 202 0.20 1.05 11.40
N VAL A 203 -0.62 0.70 10.42
CA VAL A 203 -0.42 -0.46 9.53
C VAL A 203 -0.40 -0.08 8.04
N PHE A 204 0.54 -0.66 7.29
CA PHE A 204 0.75 -0.46 5.85
C PHE A 204 0.94 -1.76 5.08
N LEU A 205 -0.02 -2.08 4.21
CA LEU A 205 0.00 -3.26 3.38
C LEU A 205 0.55 -2.82 2.04
N LEU A 206 1.65 -3.42 1.65
CA LEU A 206 2.36 -3.05 0.44
C LEU A 206 1.76 -3.89 -0.69
N SER A 207 1.23 -3.20 -1.70
CA SER A 207 0.61 -3.78 -2.90
C SER A 207 1.14 -3.10 -4.16
N ASN A 208 1.16 -3.83 -5.27
CA ASN A 208 1.56 -3.32 -6.58
C ASN A 208 0.54 -3.72 -7.65
N TYR A 209 0.43 -2.90 -8.69
CA TYR A 209 -0.49 -3.10 -9.79
C TYR A 209 0.18 -2.74 -11.11
N ASP A 210 -0.30 -3.36 -12.19
CA ASP A 210 -0.02 -2.96 -13.55
C ASP A 210 -1.35 -2.51 -14.17
N ILE A 211 -1.58 -1.20 -14.21
CA ILE A 211 -2.79 -0.62 -14.81
C ILE A 211 -2.35 0.26 -15.96
N GLU A 212 -2.79 -0.11 -17.16
CA GLU A 212 -2.52 0.66 -18.37
C GLU A 212 -3.17 2.05 -18.28
N PRO A 213 -2.48 3.14 -18.67
CA PRO A 213 -3.08 4.47 -18.75
C PRO A 213 -4.41 4.47 -19.51
N GLY A 214 -5.45 5.12 -18.98
CA GLY A 214 -6.80 5.04 -19.56
C GLY A 214 -7.64 3.85 -19.10
N SER A 215 -7.04 2.81 -18.52
CA SER A 215 -7.72 1.62 -18.04
C SER A 215 -8.02 1.69 -16.54
N PHE A 216 -8.95 0.85 -16.10
CA PHE A 216 -9.35 0.72 -14.70
C PHE A 216 -8.96 -0.63 -14.10
N THR A 217 -8.72 -1.65 -14.92
CA THR A 217 -8.53 -3.02 -14.43
C THR A 217 -7.06 -3.41 -14.55
N PRO A 218 -6.44 -3.98 -13.49
CA PRO A 218 -5.07 -4.46 -13.55
C PRO A 218 -4.85 -5.56 -14.60
N LYS A 219 -3.66 -5.59 -15.19
CA LYS A 219 -3.13 -6.73 -15.94
C LYS A 219 -2.70 -7.81 -14.94
N VAL A 220 -3.53 -8.86 -14.84
CA VAL A 220 -3.37 -9.90 -13.79
C VAL A 220 -2.24 -10.91 -14.04
N ASN A 221 -1.66 -10.91 -15.25
CA ASN A 221 -0.57 -11.82 -15.64
C ASN A 221 0.80 -11.13 -15.59
N THR A 222 0.91 -9.93 -15.02
CA THR A 222 2.16 -9.21 -14.90
C THR A 222 3.03 -9.83 -13.82
N MET A 223 4.24 -10.23 -14.18
CA MET A 223 5.13 -10.97 -13.28
C MET A 223 6.02 -10.05 -12.44
N LEU A 224 6.74 -9.12 -13.09
CA LEU A 224 7.72 -8.25 -12.43
C LEU A 224 7.63 -6.78 -12.88
N ASP A 225 6.88 -6.49 -13.94
CA ASP A 225 6.85 -5.20 -14.63
C ASP A 225 5.68 -4.32 -14.19
N PHE A 226 5.53 -4.14 -12.87
CA PHE A 226 4.44 -3.36 -12.29
C PHE A 226 4.72 -1.86 -12.42
N ASN A 227 3.68 -1.07 -12.69
CA ASN A 227 3.80 0.38 -12.89
C ASN A 227 3.22 1.23 -11.74
N LEU A 228 2.57 0.60 -10.75
CA LEU A 228 2.02 1.27 -9.59
C LEU A 228 2.41 0.53 -8.30
N PHE A 229 2.92 1.28 -7.33
CA PHE A 229 3.31 0.77 -6.02
C PHE A 229 2.61 1.57 -4.95
N THR A 230 2.01 0.87 -3.98
CA THR A 230 0.97 1.46 -3.15
C THR A 230 1.17 1.13 -1.67
N PHE A 231 0.78 2.08 -0.84
CA PHE A 231 0.51 1.88 0.58
C PHE A 231 -1.00 1.72 0.75
N ASN A 232 -1.47 0.61 1.31
CA ASN A 232 -2.92 0.36 1.52
C ASN A 232 -3.77 0.61 0.26
N SER A 233 -3.28 0.16 -0.91
CA SER A 233 -3.88 0.41 -2.23
C SER A 233 -4.21 1.88 -2.46
N ARG A 234 -3.32 2.75 -1.99
CA ARG A 234 -3.28 4.20 -2.27
C ARG A 234 -1.88 4.57 -2.72
N VAL A 235 -1.81 5.58 -3.56
CA VAL A 235 -0.55 6.21 -4.01
C VAL A 235 -0.57 7.66 -3.61
N PHE A 236 0.60 8.25 -3.38
CA PHE A 236 0.70 9.68 -3.13
C PHE A 236 0.18 10.49 -4.33
N PRO A 237 -0.63 11.55 -4.15
CA PRO A 237 -1.04 12.19 -2.88
C PRO A 237 -2.36 11.69 -2.27
N GLY A 238 -2.86 10.54 -2.70
CA GLY A 238 -4.11 9.94 -2.22
C GLY A 238 -4.02 9.21 -0.88
N ILE A 239 -2.82 8.89 -0.39
CA ILE A 239 -2.62 8.33 0.96
C ILE A 239 -2.55 9.45 2.00
N ASP A 240 -3.21 9.26 3.14
CA ASP A 240 -3.20 10.19 4.26
C ASP A 240 -1.81 10.24 4.94
N SER A 241 -1.59 11.30 5.72
CA SER A 241 -0.41 11.50 6.56
C SER A 241 -0.50 10.76 7.90
N MET A 242 0.66 10.42 8.47
CA MET A 242 0.77 9.91 9.84
C MET A 242 0.91 11.07 10.82
N ASN A 243 -0.17 11.40 11.52
CA ASN A 243 -0.23 12.56 12.41
C ASN A 243 0.03 12.15 13.86
N VAL A 244 1.10 12.67 14.46
CA VAL A 244 1.58 12.27 15.79
C VAL A 244 1.96 13.47 16.65
N ARG A 245 1.95 13.29 17.98
CA ARG A 245 2.42 14.32 18.90
C ARG A 245 3.92 14.20 19.13
N GLN A 246 4.59 15.33 19.36
CA GLN A 246 5.95 15.32 19.89
C GLN A 246 6.01 14.50 21.18
N GLY A 247 6.97 13.58 21.24
CA GLY A 247 7.16 12.63 22.34
C GLY A 247 6.26 11.39 22.29
N ASP A 248 5.38 11.24 21.29
CA ASP A 248 4.67 9.98 21.09
C ASP A 248 5.68 8.86 20.77
N LYS A 249 5.53 7.71 21.41
CA LYS A 249 6.15 6.47 20.94
C LYS A 249 5.30 5.92 19.81
N VAL A 250 5.87 5.84 18.61
CA VAL A 250 5.14 5.47 17.39
C VAL A 250 5.60 4.09 16.92
N ARG A 251 4.62 3.24 16.57
CA ARG A 251 4.85 2.00 15.84
C ARG A 251 4.30 2.11 14.43
N ILE A 252 5.06 1.60 13.47
CA ILE A 252 4.61 1.38 12.10
C ILE A 252 4.80 -0.10 11.77
N ARG A 253 3.74 -0.74 11.27
CA ARG A 253 3.68 -2.16 10.91
C ARG A 253 3.55 -2.31 9.41
N PHE A 254 4.27 -3.24 8.84
CA PHE A 254 4.27 -3.54 7.41
C PHE A 254 3.92 -4.99 7.17
N GLY A 255 3.25 -5.22 6.06
CA GLY A 255 3.11 -6.52 5.43
C GLY A 255 3.33 -6.35 3.93
N ASN A 256 4.21 -7.15 3.34
CA ASN A 256 4.52 -7.06 1.91
C ASN A 256 3.96 -8.26 1.15
N LEU A 257 2.96 -7.99 0.30
CA LEU A 257 2.36 -8.96 -0.61
C LEU A 257 2.63 -8.64 -2.09
N THR A 258 3.58 -7.73 -2.36
CA THR A 258 4.06 -7.47 -3.72
C THR A 258 5.04 -8.53 -4.18
N MET A 259 5.41 -8.50 -5.46
CA MET A 259 6.43 -9.40 -6.04
C MET A 259 7.87 -8.89 -5.89
N THR A 260 8.12 -7.88 -5.04
CA THR A 260 9.45 -7.31 -4.81
C THR A 260 9.64 -6.86 -3.37
N ASN A 261 10.88 -6.71 -2.93
CA ASN A 261 11.17 -6.14 -1.61
C ASN A 261 11.03 -4.61 -1.61
N HIS A 262 10.78 -4.04 -0.44
CA HIS A 262 10.64 -2.59 -0.27
C HIS A 262 11.54 -2.10 0.88
N PRO A 263 12.62 -1.35 0.60
CA PRO A 263 13.38 -0.64 1.63
C PRO A 263 12.57 0.57 2.09
N ILE A 264 11.94 0.52 3.26
CA ILE A 264 11.13 1.62 3.79
C ILE A 264 12.00 2.55 4.63
N HIS A 265 12.02 3.84 4.25
CA HIS A 265 12.85 4.88 4.85
C HIS A 265 11.99 5.94 5.58
N LEU A 266 12.45 6.34 6.76
CA LEU A 266 11.88 7.44 7.55
C LEU A 266 12.90 8.57 7.66
N HIS A 267 12.48 9.78 7.30
CA HIS A 267 13.29 10.98 7.49
C HIS A 267 13.20 11.49 8.94
N GLY A 268 14.27 12.16 9.38
CA GLY A 268 14.30 12.92 10.64
C GLY A 268 14.35 12.10 11.93
N HIS A 269 14.23 10.77 11.87
CA HIS A 269 14.23 9.91 13.05
C HIS A 269 14.93 8.58 12.75
N GLU A 270 15.73 8.10 13.69
CA GLU A 270 16.10 6.69 13.77
C GLU A 270 14.96 5.86 14.38
N PHE A 271 14.87 4.59 14.01
CA PHE A 271 13.92 3.64 14.57
C PHE A 271 14.59 2.30 14.87
N PHE A 272 13.91 1.46 15.66
CA PHE A 272 14.31 0.07 15.89
C PHE A 272 13.35 -0.89 15.21
N VAL A 273 13.87 -1.96 14.61
CA VAL A 273 13.03 -3.08 14.13
C VAL A 273 12.62 -3.95 15.33
N THR A 274 11.38 -3.78 15.81
CA THR A 274 10.87 -4.44 17.03
C THR A 274 10.06 -5.71 16.77
N GLY A 275 9.71 -6.00 15.51
CA GLY A 275 8.99 -7.22 15.14
C GLY A 275 9.27 -7.70 13.72
N THR A 276 9.19 -9.02 13.54
CA THR A 276 9.32 -9.73 12.26
C THR A 276 8.08 -10.60 11.99
N ASP A 277 8.09 -11.38 10.91
CA ASP A 277 7.14 -12.48 10.62
C ASP A 277 7.08 -13.55 11.75
N GLY A 278 8.18 -13.69 12.49
CA GLY A 278 8.31 -14.47 13.72
C GLY A 278 7.62 -13.87 14.95
N GLY A 279 7.17 -12.61 14.91
CA GLY A 279 6.60 -11.87 16.03
C GLY A 279 7.59 -10.86 16.62
N TRP A 280 7.40 -10.50 17.89
CA TRP A 280 8.23 -9.50 18.56
C TRP A 280 9.68 -9.96 18.77
N THR A 281 10.65 -9.10 18.43
CA THR A 281 12.08 -9.36 18.67
C THR A 281 12.45 -9.04 20.11
N ARG A 282 13.46 -9.73 20.64
CA ARG A 282 13.98 -9.44 21.98
C ARG A 282 14.70 -8.08 21.97
N PRO A 283 14.66 -7.29 23.05
CA PRO A 283 15.32 -5.99 23.08
C PRO A 283 16.80 -6.04 22.69
N GLU A 284 17.52 -7.10 23.07
CA GLU A 284 18.97 -7.25 22.84
C GLU A 284 19.31 -7.57 21.39
N SER A 285 18.33 -7.96 20.57
CA SER A 285 18.52 -8.24 19.14
C SER A 285 18.07 -7.09 18.24
N ARG A 286 17.69 -5.94 18.80
CA ARG A 286 17.24 -4.78 18.04
C ARG A 286 18.43 -3.87 17.76
N TRP A 287 18.46 -3.30 16.57
CA TRP A 287 19.47 -2.32 16.16
C TRP A 287 18.78 -1.07 15.60
N PRO A 288 19.41 0.11 15.72
CA PRO A 288 18.88 1.33 15.14
C PRO A 288 19.05 1.31 13.62
N GLU A 289 18.07 1.85 12.92
CA GLU A 289 18.01 2.00 11.46
C GLU A 289 17.34 3.33 11.10
N VAL A 290 17.55 3.78 9.87
CA VAL A 290 16.70 4.78 9.22
C VAL A 290 15.95 4.21 8.01
N THR A 291 16.35 3.00 7.59
CA THR A 291 15.73 2.28 6.48
C THR A 291 15.71 0.79 6.81
N THR A 292 14.58 0.11 6.60
CA THR A 292 14.48 -1.35 6.75
C THR A 292 13.91 -1.99 5.50
N ASP A 293 14.49 -3.10 5.07
CA ASP A 293 13.93 -3.89 3.99
C ASP A 293 12.73 -4.73 4.47
N VAL A 294 11.68 -4.75 3.66
CA VAL A 294 10.50 -5.60 3.82
C VAL A 294 10.41 -6.50 2.59
N ALA A 295 10.93 -7.73 2.66
CA ALA A 295 10.87 -8.68 1.55
C ALA A 295 9.48 -9.28 1.35
N VAL A 296 9.28 -9.96 0.21
CA VAL A 296 8.01 -10.60 -0.17
C VAL A 296 7.56 -11.60 0.90
N GLY A 297 6.30 -11.52 1.31
CA GLY A 297 5.70 -12.34 2.37
C GLY A 297 6.12 -11.95 3.79
N GLN A 298 7.01 -10.97 3.96
CA GLN A 298 7.47 -10.58 5.28
C GLN A 298 6.57 -9.54 5.94
N MET A 299 6.51 -9.62 7.26
CA MET A 299 5.99 -8.58 8.13
C MET A 299 7.14 -7.93 8.90
N ARG A 300 7.00 -6.64 9.17
CA ARG A 300 7.91 -5.86 10.01
C ARG A 300 7.13 -4.95 10.94
N ALA A 301 7.68 -4.69 12.12
CA ALA A 301 7.24 -3.60 12.97
C ALA A 301 8.47 -2.77 13.34
N ILE A 302 8.39 -1.46 13.14
CA ILE A 302 9.41 -0.50 13.57
C ILE A 302 8.83 0.41 14.65
N GLU A 303 9.66 0.84 15.58
CA GLU A 303 9.30 1.80 16.62
C GLU A 303 10.32 2.94 16.70
N PHE A 304 9.80 4.16 16.83
CA PHE A 304 10.59 5.37 17.07
C PHE A 304 9.88 6.29 18.06
N GLU A 305 10.62 7.23 18.64
CA GLU A 305 10.07 8.32 19.43
C GLU A 305 9.98 9.56 18.54
N ALA A 306 8.81 10.20 18.46
CA ALA A 306 8.61 11.39 17.62
C ALA A 306 9.20 12.64 18.29
N THR A 307 10.52 12.79 18.25
CA THR A 307 11.27 13.84 18.96
C THR A 307 11.24 15.18 18.22
N ASP A 308 11.36 15.15 16.90
CA ASP A 308 11.64 16.32 16.09
C ASP A 308 10.39 16.82 15.37
N LEU A 309 10.05 18.09 15.63
CA LEU A 309 8.91 18.75 15.00
C LEU A 309 9.15 18.95 13.51
N GLY A 310 8.17 18.60 12.68
CA GLY A 310 8.31 18.75 11.25
C GLY A 310 7.31 17.95 10.45
N ASP A 311 7.46 18.05 9.14
CA ASP A 311 6.85 17.18 8.15
C ASP A 311 7.96 16.33 7.56
N TRP A 312 7.99 15.06 7.94
CA TRP A 312 9.07 14.14 7.61
C TRP A 312 8.61 13.13 6.57
N ALA A 313 9.35 13.05 5.46
CA ALA A 313 9.03 12.09 4.40
C ALA A 313 9.16 10.65 4.90
N PHE A 314 8.26 9.80 4.43
CA PHE A 314 8.23 8.38 4.71
C PHE A 314 7.87 7.62 3.44
N HIS A 315 8.80 6.81 2.94
CA HIS A 315 8.66 6.27 1.59
C HIS A 315 9.46 4.99 1.34
N CYS A 316 9.14 4.28 0.27
CA CYS A 316 10.02 3.25 -0.28
C CYS A 316 11.29 3.90 -0.85
N HIS A 317 12.47 3.34 -0.65
CA HIS A 317 13.73 3.91 -1.12
C HIS A 317 14.17 3.36 -2.48
N LYS A 318 13.27 2.68 -3.20
CA LYS A 318 13.43 2.41 -4.63
C LYS A 318 12.79 3.57 -5.38
N SER A 319 13.59 4.36 -6.11
CA SER A 319 13.11 5.57 -6.80
C SER A 319 11.93 5.27 -7.72
N HIS A 320 11.92 4.10 -8.37
CA HIS A 320 10.79 3.66 -9.19
C HIS A 320 9.48 3.52 -8.41
N HIS A 321 9.55 3.12 -7.13
CA HIS A 321 8.36 2.92 -6.28
C HIS A 321 7.84 4.22 -5.67
N THR A 322 8.64 5.29 -5.69
CA THR A 322 8.24 6.65 -5.27
C THR A 322 7.85 7.52 -6.46
N MET A 323 7.52 6.90 -7.58
CA MET A 323 6.95 7.54 -8.76
C MET A 323 5.64 6.82 -9.09
N ASN A 324 4.67 7.54 -9.66
CA ASN A 324 3.50 6.92 -10.28
C ASN A 324 3.89 6.31 -11.63
N ALA A 325 2.90 5.91 -12.44
CA ALA A 325 3.09 5.19 -13.71
C ALA A 325 4.25 5.75 -14.56
N MET A 326 5.36 5.01 -14.60
CA MET A 326 6.55 5.30 -15.41
C MET A 326 6.46 4.52 -16.73
N GLY A 327 6.75 5.16 -17.85
CA GLY A 327 6.94 4.48 -19.13
C GLY A 327 8.36 3.93 -19.24
N HIS A 328 8.52 2.63 -19.50
CA HIS A 328 9.84 1.99 -19.64
C HIS A 328 10.51 2.24 -20.99
N ASP A 329 9.75 2.70 -21.99
CA ASP A 329 10.20 2.87 -23.37
C ASP A 329 10.54 4.33 -23.75
N VAL A 330 10.70 5.22 -22.76
CA VAL A 330 11.05 6.62 -23.01
C VAL A 330 12.58 6.78 -23.13
N PRO A 331 13.12 7.32 -24.24
CA PRO A 331 14.56 7.48 -24.41
C PRO A 331 15.14 8.53 -23.44
N THR A 332 16.38 8.31 -22.97
CA THR A 332 17.10 9.28 -22.14
C THR A 332 17.49 10.50 -22.98
N MET A 333 16.92 11.67 -22.62
CA MET A 333 17.16 12.94 -23.33
C MET A 333 18.12 13.89 -22.60
N ILE A 334 18.67 13.49 -21.46
CA ILE A 334 19.56 14.32 -20.63
C ILE A 334 20.80 14.73 -21.46
N GLY A 335 21.01 16.04 -21.59
CA GLY A 335 22.15 16.60 -22.34
C GLY A 335 22.00 16.59 -23.86
N ALA A 336 20.87 16.16 -24.41
CA ALA A 336 20.57 16.32 -25.83
C ALA A 336 20.17 17.78 -26.12
N ASP A 337 20.91 18.47 -26.99
CA ASP A 337 20.62 19.85 -27.38
C ASP A 337 19.46 19.88 -28.40
N HIS A 338 18.28 20.30 -27.96
CA HIS A 338 17.10 20.41 -28.82
C HIS A 338 16.91 21.80 -29.43
N ARG A 339 17.83 22.75 -29.22
CA ARG A 339 17.69 24.12 -29.72
C ARG A 339 17.56 24.12 -31.23
N GLY A 340 16.47 24.72 -31.74
CA GLY A 340 16.14 24.77 -33.16
C GLY A 340 15.52 23.49 -33.76
N VAL A 341 15.63 22.34 -33.09
CA VAL A 341 14.91 21.10 -33.45
C VAL A 341 13.50 21.12 -32.85
N ALA A 342 13.38 21.47 -31.56
CA ALA A 342 12.09 21.62 -30.88
C ALA A 342 11.14 22.59 -31.61
N GLN A 343 11.68 23.72 -32.11
CA GLN A 343 10.90 24.70 -32.89
C GLN A 343 10.40 24.14 -34.24
N LYS A 344 11.14 23.19 -34.85
CA LYS A 344 10.71 22.53 -36.07
C LYS A 344 9.67 21.44 -35.78
N ILE A 345 9.83 20.72 -34.68
CA ILE A 345 8.87 19.70 -34.23
C ILE A 345 7.56 20.37 -33.81
N ASN A 346 7.58 21.44 -33.02
CA ASN A 346 6.35 22.15 -32.61
C ASN A 346 5.59 22.77 -33.78
N LYS A 347 6.26 23.10 -34.90
CA LYS A 347 5.58 23.52 -36.13
C LYS A 347 4.82 22.40 -36.83
N LEU A 348 5.23 21.14 -36.61
CA LEU A 348 4.62 19.95 -37.21
C LEU A 348 3.65 19.26 -36.25
N VAL A 349 3.93 19.31 -34.94
CA VAL A 349 3.15 18.73 -33.85
C VAL A 349 3.06 19.78 -32.74
N PRO A 350 2.03 20.65 -32.77
CA PRO A 350 1.90 21.78 -31.85
C PRO A 350 1.96 21.42 -30.36
N ASP A 351 1.54 20.19 -30.03
CA ASP A 351 1.45 19.68 -28.66
C ASP A 351 2.72 18.93 -28.22
N TYR A 352 3.79 18.93 -29.03
CA TYR A 352 5.05 18.28 -28.65
C TYR A 352 5.77 19.08 -27.55
N MET A 353 6.10 18.39 -26.45
CA MET A 353 6.88 18.96 -25.35
C MET A 353 8.21 18.24 -25.20
N VAL A 354 9.29 19.02 -25.10
CA VAL A 354 10.64 18.49 -24.88
C VAL A 354 10.77 18.12 -23.41
N MET A 355 10.99 16.84 -23.15
CA MET A 355 11.09 16.27 -21.82
C MET A 355 12.56 15.96 -21.50
N GLY A 356 13.02 16.26 -20.28
CA GLY A 356 14.22 15.63 -19.73
C GLY A 356 15.58 16.19 -20.18
N GLU A 357 15.67 17.32 -20.90
CA GLU A 357 16.96 17.91 -21.32
C GLU A 357 17.81 18.34 -20.11
N ARG A 358 17.17 18.91 -19.08
CA ARG A 358 17.81 19.46 -17.84
C ARG A 358 17.42 18.71 -16.56
N GLY A 359 16.76 17.56 -16.70
CA GLY A 359 16.11 16.83 -15.60
C GLY A 359 14.59 16.75 -15.79
N MET A 360 13.90 16.09 -14.84
CA MET A 360 12.43 15.90 -14.88
C MET A 360 11.67 16.81 -13.92
N ALA A 361 12.36 17.63 -13.12
CA ALA A 361 11.78 18.56 -12.16
C ALA A 361 10.78 19.54 -12.81
N ASP A 362 11.13 20.08 -13.98
CA ASP A 362 10.26 20.98 -14.76
C ASP A 362 8.88 20.35 -15.09
N MET A 363 8.77 19.02 -15.08
CA MET A 363 7.50 18.31 -15.30
C MET A 363 6.61 18.23 -14.05
N GLY A 364 7.14 18.52 -12.86
CA GLY A 364 6.34 18.64 -11.64
C GLY A 364 5.44 19.88 -11.65
N GLU A 365 5.77 20.89 -12.46
CA GLU A 365 5.02 22.15 -12.57
C GLU A 365 4.21 22.27 -13.88
N MET A 366 4.45 21.38 -14.86
CA MET A 366 3.78 21.40 -16.17
C MET A 366 2.74 20.27 -16.29
N GLU A 367 1.46 20.64 -16.42
CA GLU A 367 0.38 19.68 -16.67
C GLU A 367 0.29 19.32 -18.16
N MET A 368 0.70 18.09 -18.51
CA MET A 368 0.36 17.51 -19.81
C MET A 368 -1.06 16.95 -19.76
N PRO A 369 -1.85 17.03 -20.85
CA PRO A 369 -3.08 16.27 -20.94
C PRO A 369 -2.76 14.76 -20.92
N LEU A 370 -3.13 14.10 -19.82
CA LEU A 370 -3.01 12.66 -19.65
C LEU A 370 -4.31 11.98 -20.13
N PRO A 371 -4.26 10.69 -20.54
CA PRO A 371 -5.48 9.91 -20.70
C PRO A 371 -6.29 9.93 -19.40
N ASP A 372 -7.62 9.84 -19.52
CA ASP A 372 -8.50 9.70 -18.36
C ASP A 372 -8.01 8.58 -17.42
N ASN A 373 -8.28 8.69 -16.12
CA ASN A 373 -7.89 7.65 -15.15
C ASN A 373 -6.38 7.32 -15.10
N THR A 374 -5.53 8.30 -15.38
CA THR A 374 -4.06 8.17 -15.34
C THR A 374 -3.48 9.15 -14.34
N LEU A 375 -2.54 8.70 -13.52
CA LEU A 375 -1.82 9.58 -12.61
C LEU A 375 -0.60 10.20 -13.27
N PRO A 376 -0.30 11.48 -13.01
CA PRO A 376 0.99 12.05 -13.39
C PRO A 376 2.12 11.34 -12.64
N MET A 377 3.30 11.23 -13.26
CA MET A 377 4.48 10.55 -12.66
C MET A 377 4.80 11.04 -11.25
N MET A 378 4.63 12.34 -11.02
CA MET A 378 4.80 12.99 -9.72
C MET A 378 3.52 13.77 -9.41
N GLY A 379 3.18 13.90 -8.13
CA GLY A 379 1.99 14.63 -7.73
C GLY A 379 2.04 15.06 -6.27
N GLY A 380 1.08 15.88 -5.87
CA GLY A 380 1.04 16.45 -4.53
C GLY A 380 1.71 17.82 -4.45
N GLN A 381 1.29 18.61 -3.47
CA GLN A 381 1.74 19.97 -3.24
C GLN A 381 2.23 20.08 -1.81
N GLY A 382 3.30 20.84 -1.59
CA GLY A 382 3.89 21.16 -0.30
C GLY A 382 3.98 22.67 -0.07
N PRO A 383 4.57 23.11 1.04
CA PRO A 383 4.70 24.54 1.36
C PRO A 383 5.62 25.31 0.41
N PHE A 384 6.41 24.62 -0.42
CA PHE A 384 7.36 25.20 -1.37
C PHE A 384 7.07 24.87 -2.84
N GLY A 385 5.87 24.34 -3.16
CA GLY A 385 5.49 23.93 -4.52
C GLY A 385 5.23 22.43 -4.64
N GLY A 386 5.35 21.91 -5.86
CA GLY A 386 5.11 20.49 -6.16
C GLY A 386 6.04 19.57 -5.39
N ILE A 387 5.50 18.50 -4.82
CA ILE A 387 6.31 17.43 -4.24
C ILE A 387 6.59 16.44 -5.37
N GLU A 388 7.84 16.39 -5.82
CA GLU A 388 8.30 15.57 -6.96
C GLU A 388 8.36 14.06 -6.64
N MET A 389 7.28 13.53 -6.04
CA MET A 389 7.13 12.13 -5.65
C MET A 389 5.73 11.61 -6.04
N GLY A 390 5.62 10.30 -6.15
CA GLY A 390 4.38 9.55 -6.37
C GLY A 390 4.45 8.19 -5.67
N GLY A 391 3.48 7.31 -5.91
CA GLY A 391 3.55 5.92 -5.46
C GLY A 391 3.60 5.76 -3.93
N MET A 392 4.59 5.03 -3.44
CA MET A 392 4.80 4.69 -2.02
C MET A 392 5.49 5.82 -1.25
N PHE A 393 4.78 6.93 -1.06
CA PHE A 393 5.23 8.08 -0.28
C PHE A 393 4.08 8.58 0.63
N THR A 394 4.41 8.97 1.85
CA THR A 394 3.54 9.76 2.74
C THR A 394 4.43 10.58 3.69
N VAL A 395 3.80 11.31 4.62
CA VAL A 395 4.46 12.22 5.55
C VAL A 395 4.12 11.83 6.99
N VAL A 396 5.12 11.74 7.84
CA VAL A 396 4.96 11.78 9.30
C VAL A 396 4.94 13.24 9.73
N LYS A 397 3.79 13.70 10.23
CA LYS A 397 3.61 15.07 10.73
C LYS A 397 3.69 15.07 12.25
N VAL A 398 4.75 15.64 12.80
CA VAL A 398 4.98 15.75 14.25
C VAL A 398 4.61 17.15 14.72
N ARG A 399 3.70 17.24 15.70
CA ARG A 399 3.22 18.53 16.26
C ARG A 399 3.19 18.50 17.79
N LYS A 400 3.35 19.65 18.44
CA LYS A 400 3.22 19.73 19.92
C LYS A 400 1.77 19.57 20.37
N GLU A 401 0.87 20.11 19.56
CA GLU A 401 -0.55 20.29 19.82
C GLU A 401 -1.43 19.13 19.32
N GLN A 402 -0.85 18.14 18.62
CA GLN A 402 -1.60 16.95 18.20
C GLN A 402 -2.10 16.21 19.44
N LYS A 403 -3.42 16.09 19.60
CA LYS A 403 -4.01 15.46 20.79
C LYS A 403 -3.92 13.93 20.70
N PRO A 404 -3.76 13.21 21.83
CA PRO A 404 -3.88 11.76 21.86
C PRO A 404 -5.21 11.30 21.22
N GLY A 405 -5.15 10.31 20.33
CA GLY A 405 -6.31 9.80 19.60
C GLY A 405 -6.84 10.70 18.47
N ASP A 406 -6.28 11.89 18.26
CA ASP A 406 -6.56 12.72 17.09
C ASP A 406 -5.61 12.34 15.95
N TYR A 407 -6.17 12.05 14.77
CA TYR A 407 -5.44 11.64 13.57
C TYR A 407 -5.67 12.60 12.38
N LYS A 408 -6.37 13.72 12.61
CA LYS A 408 -6.61 14.72 11.57
C LYS A 408 -5.30 15.37 11.12
N ASP A 409 -5.24 15.72 9.83
CA ASP A 409 -4.11 16.44 9.27
C ASP A 409 -4.00 17.85 9.91
N PRO A 410 -2.89 18.19 10.58
CA PRO A 410 -2.67 19.50 11.18
C PRO A 410 -2.27 20.60 10.17
N GLY A 411 -2.17 20.28 8.87
CA GLY A 411 -1.65 21.14 7.83
C GLY A 411 -0.12 21.11 7.74
N TRP A 412 0.46 22.01 6.95
CA TRP A 412 1.91 22.09 6.74
C TRP A 412 2.65 22.63 7.96
N TYR A 413 3.84 22.09 8.20
CA TYR A 413 4.70 22.56 9.28
C TYR A 413 5.15 24.00 9.05
N LYS A 414 5.07 24.83 10.09
CA LYS A 414 5.57 26.20 10.05
C LYS A 414 7.05 26.21 10.46
N HIS A 415 7.92 26.27 9.46
CA HIS A 415 9.37 26.29 9.69
C HIS A 415 9.78 27.51 10.54
N PRO A 416 10.58 27.32 11.60
CA PRO A 416 11.15 28.43 12.36
C PRO A 416 12.01 29.35 11.47
N ALA A 417 12.13 30.63 11.88
CA ALA A 417 12.96 31.58 11.16
C ALA A 417 14.43 31.10 11.10
N GLY A 418 15.02 31.12 9.91
CA GLY A 418 16.41 30.72 9.68
C GLY A 418 16.66 29.21 9.56
N THR A 419 15.62 28.37 9.60
CA THR A 419 15.77 26.90 9.47
C THR A 419 15.41 26.36 8.09
N VAL A 420 15.15 27.25 7.12
CA VAL A 420 14.92 26.91 5.73
C VAL A 420 16.20 27.23 4.96
N ALA A 421 16.61 26.33 4.06
CA ALA A 421 17.72 26.60 3.15
C ALA A 421 17.45 27.86 2.33
N TYR A 422 18.50 28.62 2.04
CA TYR A 422 18.40 29.87 1.30
C TYR A 422 19.39 29.88 0.14
N GLU A 423 19.08 30.68 -0.88
CA GLU A 423 19.96 30.86 -2.03
C GLU A 423 21.26 31.53 -1.61
N TRP A 424 22.40 30.95 -2.03
CA TRP A 424 23.69 31.61 -1.90
C TRP A 424 23.84 32.68 -2.99
N THR A 425 23.90 33.95 -2.60
CA THR A 425 24.01 35.08 -3.53
C THR A 425 25.45 35.60 -3.71
N GLY A 426 26.44 34.93 -3.12
CA GLY A 426 27.86 35.29 -3.26
C GLY A 426 28.50 34.66 -4.50
N GLU A 427 29.79 34.96 -4.72
CA GLU A 427 30.55 34.27 -5.78
C GLU A 427 30.72 32.79 -5.45
N THR A 428 30.49 31.93 -6.44
CA THR A 428 30.74 30.48 -6.34
C THR A 428 32.16 30.21 -6.83
N PRO A 429 33.10 29.76 -5.98
CA PRO A 429 34.45 29.47 -6.41
C PRO A 429 34.49 28.32 -7.41
N ALA A 430 35.47 28.33 -8.31
CA ALA A 430 35.66 27.25 -9.26
C ALA A 430 35.90 25.91 -8.51
N PRO A 431 35.21 24.82 -8.87
CA PRO A 431 35.34 23.55 -8.18
C PRO A 431 36.77 23.02 -8.29
N THR A 432 37.44 22.86 -7.15
CA THR A 432 38.79 22.31 -7.09
C THR A 432 38.69 20.79 -7.21
N ARG A 433 39.19 20.22 -8.30
CA ARG A 433 39.29 18.76 -8.44
C ARG A 433 40.44 18.26 -7.56
N SER A 434 40.21 17.24 -6.74
CA SER A 434 41.31 16.64 -5.97
C SER A 434 42.34 16.07 -6.93
N GLY A 435 43.59 16.55 -6.88
CA GLY A 435 44.71 15.96 -7.61
C GLY A 435 45.13 14.58 -7.08
N SER A 436 44.57 14.17 -5.93
CA SER A 436 44.81 12.89 -5.26
C SER A 436 43.79 11.82 -5.66
N ALA A 437 43.40 11.77 -6.95
CA ALA A 437 42.94 10.49 -7.46
C ALA A 437 44.14 9.54 -7.31
N GLY A 438 44.13 8.71 -6.26
CA GLY A 438 45.11 7.64 -6.10
C GLY A 438 45.21 6.92 -7.44
N GLY A 439 46.45 6.68 -7.90
CA GLY A 439 46.68 6.03 -9.18
C GLY A 439 45.73 4.84 -9.32
N GLN A 440 45.10 4.69 -10.49
CA GLN A 440 44.19 3.59 -10.75
C GLN A 440 44.81 2.30 -10.21
N SER A 441 44.11 1.60 -9.32
CA SER A 441 44.58 0.31 -8.75
C SER A 441 44.89 -0.71 -9.85
N MET A 442 44.30 -0.52 -11.03
CA MET A 442 44.64 -1.14 -12.30
C MET A 442 44.82 -0.04 -13.35
N PRO A 443 46.06 0.31 -13.76
CA PRO A 443 46.26 1.25 -14.85
C PRO A 443 45.57 0.71 -16.11
N SER A 444 44.72 1.52 -16.75
CA SER A 444 44.19 1.17 -18.06
C SER A 444 45.36 0.95 -19.02
N ALA A 445 45.50 -0.28 -19.53
CA ALA A 445 46.50 -0.61 -20.55
C ALA A 445 46.24 0.10 -21.89
N ASN A 446 45.09 0.76 -22.03
CA ASN A 446 44.76 1.57 -23.19
C ASN A 446 44.39 2.98 -22.74
N LYS A 447 45.28 3.95 -23.00
CA LYS A 447 44.80 5.32 -23.25
C LYS A 447 43.81 5.20 -24.39
N ALA A 448 42.52 5.39 -24.11
CA ALA A 448 41.55 5.59 -25.18
C ALA A 448 42.00 6.83 -25.95
N GLY A 449 42.64 6.63 -27.10
CA GLY A 449 42.62 7.63 -28.14
C GLY A 449 41.16 7.93 -28.47
N ASN A 450 40.86 9.16 -28.90
CA ASN A 450 39.53 9.51 -29.38
C ASN A 450 39.02 8.41 -30.32
N VAL A 451 38.06 7.60 -29.84
CA VAL A 451 37.40 6.62 -30.68
C VAL A 451 36.43 7.42 -31.52
N GLU A 452 36.87 7.77 -32.73
CA GLU A 452 35.98 8.30 -33.75
C GLU A 452 35.06 7.14 -34.18
N LEU A 453 33.83 7.15 -33.67
CA LEU A 453 32.83 6.16 -34.02
C LEU A 453 32.29 6.45 -35.42
N THR A 454 32.83 5.76 -36.42
CA THR A 454 32.26 5.77 -37.77
C THR A 454 30.97 4.97 -37.78
N VAL A 455 29.84 5.64 -37.55
CA VAL A 455 28.50 5.04 -37.65
C VAL A 455 28.21 4.71 -39.11
N ARG A 456 28.24 3.42 -39.46
CA ARG A 456 27.76 2.93 -40.75
C ARG A 456 26.25 2.67 -40.64
N LYS A 457 25.42 3.47 -41.33
CA LYS A 457 23.99 3.17 -41.47
C LYS A 457 23.83 1.77 -42.09
N PRO A 458 22.88 0.93 -41.61
CA PRO A 458 22.60 -0.34 -42.26
C PRO A 458 22.15 -0.06 -43.70
N THR A 459 22.94 -0.49 -44.68
CA THR A 459 22.46 -0.62 -46.06
C THR A 459 21.62 -1.88 -46.13
N GLY A 460 20.33 -1.72 -46.42
CA GLY A 460 19.38 -2.81 -46.47
C GLY A 460 19.79 -3.91 -47.45
N HIS A 461 19.62 -5.15 -47.00
CA HIS A 461 19.38 -6.34 -47.81
C HIS A 461 18.46 -7.21 -46.94
N GLY A 462 17.29 -7.68 -47.38
CA GLY A 462 17.03 -8.22 -48.71
C GLY A 462 17.21 -9.74 -48.65
N GLY A 463 16.17 -10.44 -48.17
CA GLY A 463 15.95 -11.87 -48.37
C GLY A 463 16.75 -12.82 -47.47
N HIS A 464 16.05 -13.50 -46.56
CA HIS A 464 16.20 -14.94 -46.37
C HIS A 464 14.81 -15.52 -46.09
N HIS A 465 14.56 -16.65 -46.75
CA HIS A 465 13.29 -17.35 -46.94
C HIS A 465 12.62 -17.83 -45.66
#